data_AF-A0A820SMP8-F1
#
_entry.id   AF-A0A820SMP8-F1
#
_cell.length_a   1.000
_cell.length_b   1.000
_cell.length_c   1.000
_cell.angle_alpha   90.00
_cell.angle_beta   90.00
_cell.angle_gamma   90.00
#
_symmetry.space_group_name_H-M   'P 1'
#
loop_
_entity.id
_entity.type
_entity.pdbx_description
1 polymer ?
#
loop_
_entity_poly.entity_id
_entity_poly.type
_entity_poly.pdbx_seq_one_letter_code
_entity_poly.pdbx_strand_id
1 'polypeptide(L)'
;RQKLIELQRDLIGVDNLSIQHDRQFIREGCLQKLSRKGYQQRMFFLFSDVLLYCARSSSPILQFKLHGELPLKLMTVEDSDERTKIPNSISIYTGTRSLLVAA
;
A
#
# COMPACT_ATOMS: atom_id res chain seq x y z
N ARG A 1 12.02 8.16 12.43
CA ARG A 1 12.82 6.92 12.41
C ARG A 1 12.18 5.78 13.21
N GLN A 2 11.72 6.02 14.44
CA GLN A 2 11.03 5.03 15.29
C GLN A 2 9.92 4.24 14.56
N LYS A 3 9.04 4.94 13.83
CA LYS A 3 7.98 4.31 13.02
C LYS A 3 8.48 3.31 11.97
N LEU A 4 9.64 3.54 11.35
CA LEU A 4 10.21 2.60 10.37
C LEU A 4 10.68 1.31 11.04
N ILE A 5 11.20 1.41 12.26
CA ILE A 5 11.66 0.24 13.03
C ILE A 5 10.46 -0.61 13.46
N GLU A 6 9.37 0.05 13.89
CA GLU A 6 8.11 -0.64 14.22
C GLU A 6 7.53 -1.37 13.01
N LEU A 7 7.41 -0.67 11.87
CA LEU A 7 6.92 -1.27 10.64
C LEU A 7 7.84 -2.38 10.12
N GLN A 8 9.16 -2.27 10.27
CA GLN A 8 10.10 -3.34 9.89
C GLN A 8 9.86 -4.65 10.68
N ARG A 9 9.37 -4.57 11.92
CA ARG A 9 9.03 -5.74 12.74
C ARG A 9 7.65 -6.31 12.41
N ASP A 10 6.70 -5.43 12.10
CA ASP A 10 5.29 -5.80 11.96
C ASP A 10 4.94 -6.21 10.52
N LEU A 11 5.76 -5.80 9.54
CA LEU A 11 5.60 -6.15 8.12
C LEU A 11 6.44 -7.37 7.74
N ILE A 12 5.76 -8.40 7.24
CA ILE A 12 6.39 -9.63 6.75
C ILE A 12 6.71 -9.49 5.26
N GLY A 13 7.95 -9.79 4.88
CA GLY A 13 8.41 -9.77 3.49
C GLY A 13 8.81 -8.38 3.00
N VAL A 14 9.10 -7.46 3.92
CA VAL A 14 9.71 -6.15 3.64
C VAL A 14 11.08 -6.12 4.29
N ASP A 15 12.13 -5.94 3.51
CA ASP A 15 13.49 -5.86 4.01
C ASP A 15 14.01 -4.42 3.95
N ASN A 16 14.93 -4.08 4.85
CA ASN A 16 15.70 -2.82 4.83
C ASN A 16 14.88 -1.53 4.92
N LEU A 17 13.64 -1.57 5.42
CA LEU A 17 12.75 -0.40 5.52
C LEU A 17 13.35 0.70 6.40
N SER A 18 14.05 0.33 7.47
CA SER A 18 14.70 1.26 8.41
C SER A 18 16.14 1.61 8.05
N ILE A 19 16.74 0.89 7.10
CA ILE A 19 18.15 1.06 6.69
C ILE A 19 18.28 2.18 5.64
N GLN A 20 17.25 2.41 4.82
CA GLN A 20 17.25 3.51 3.86
C GLN A 20 17.19 4.87 4.57
N HIS A 21 18.30 5.62 4.51
CA HIS A 21 18.49 6.85 5.26
C HIS A 21 17.49 7.96 4.92
N ASP A 22 17.04 8.03 3.66
CA ASP A 22 16.16 9.10 3.17
C ASP A 22 14.67 8.71 3.11
N ARG A 23 14.34 7.46 3.49
CA ARG A 23 12.95 7.01 3.53
C ARG A 23 12.23 7.65 4.72
N GLN A 24 11.12 8.32 4.45
CA GLN A 24 10.28 8.94 5.46
C GLN A 24 8.89 8.33 5.43
N PHE A 25 8.37 7.97 6.59
CA PHE A 25 6.97 7.57 6.72
C PHE A 25 6.07 8.79 6.56
N ILE A 26 5.05 8.70 5.69
CA ILE A 26 4.10 9.78 5.44
C ILE A 26 2.74 9.44 6.05
N ARG A 27 2.18 8.28 5.73
CA ARG A 27 0.82 7.89 6.17
C ARG A 27 0.63 6.37 6.13
N GLU A 28 -0.24 5.88 7.00
CA GLU A 28 -0.80 4.53 6.90
C GLU A 28 -2.33 4.58 6.93
N GLY A 29 -2.99 3.59 6.33
CA GLY A 29 -4.44 3.49 6.35
C GLY A 29 -4.98 2.23 5.69
N CYS A 30 -6.20 1.86 6.06
CA CYS A 30 -6.94 0.79 5.41
C CYS A 30 -7.67 1.34 4.18
N LEU A 31 -7.47 0.71 3.02
CA LEU A 31 -8.28 0.96 1.82
C LEU A 31 -8.82 -0.36 1.27
N GLN A 32 -9.91 -0.28 0.50
CA GLN A 32 -10.48 -1.41 -0.21
C GLN A 32 -9.84 -1.53 -1.58
N LYS A 33 -8.96 -2.53 -1.75
CA LYS A 33 -8.36 -2.82 -3.06
C LYS A 33 -9.29 -3.71 -3.87
N LEU A 34 -9.65 -3.30 -5.08
CA LEU A 34 -10.38 -4.15 -6.01
C LEU A 34 -9.51 -5.35 -6.45
N SER A 35 -10.11 -6.53 -6.47
CA SER A 35 -9.49 -7.78 -6.90
C SER A 35 -10.49 -8.61 -7.72
N ARG A 36 -10.03 -9.74 -8.27
CA ARG A 36 -10.90 -10.70 -8.96
C ARG A 36 -12.00 -11.26 -8.05
N LYS A 37 -11.82 -11.21 -6.73
CA LYS A 37 -12.79 -11.67 -5.71
C LYS A 37 -13.63 -10.52 -5.13
N GLY A 38 -13.64 -9.36 -5.78
CA GLY A 38 -14.25 -8.14 -5.26
C GLY A 38 -13.29 -7.33 -4.38
N TYR A 39 -13.85 -6.44 -3.57
CA TYR A 39 -13.10 -5.56 -2.68
C TYR A 39 -12.45 -6.33 -1.54
N GLN A 40 -11.20 -5.97 -1.25
CA GLN A 40 -10.39 -6.61 -0.25
C GLN A 40 -9.69 -5.54 0.57
N GLN A 41 -9.94 -5.52 1.88
CA GLN A 41 -9.26 -4.58 2.78
C GLN A 41 -7.76 -4.87 2.79
N ARG A 42 -6.96 -3.82 2.61
CA ARG A 42 -5.50 -3.87 2.69
C ARG A 42 -5.01 -2.69 3.50
N MET A 43 -3.97 -2.91 4.30
CA MET A 43 -3.22 -1.82 4.90
C MET A 43 -2.27 -1.25 3.86
N PHE A 44 -2.31 0.05 3.67
CA PHE A 44 -1.39 0.81 2.83
C PHE A 44 -0.45 1.61 3.71
N PHE A 45 0.83 1.65 3.34
CA PHE A 45 1.87 2.44 4.00
C PHE A 45 2.56 3.28 2.94
N LEU A 46 2.34 4.59 2.99
CA LEU A 46 2.97 5.55 2.11
C LEU A 46 4.25 6.08 2.75
N PHE A 47 5.36 5.89 2.04
CA PHE A 47 6.65 6.48 2.34
C PHE A 47 7.01 7.53 1.30
N SER A 48 8.09 8.29 1.52
CA SER A 48 8.57 9.34 0.61
C SER A 48 8.97 8.85 -0.79
N ASP A 49 9.32 7.57 -0.93
CA ASP A 49 9.82 6.98 -2.15
C ASP A 49 8.99 5.79 -2.67
N VAL A 50 8.13 5.22 -1.80
CA VAL A 50 7.40 3.98 -2.11
C VAL A 50 6.03 3.91 -1.44
N LEU A 51 5.07 3.27 -2.11
CA LEU A 51 3.80 2.84 -1.52
C LEU A 51 3.81 1.31 -1.34
N LEU A 52 3.65 0.85 -0.10
CA LEU A 52 3.46 -0.56 0.22
C LEU A 52 1.99 -0.86 0.46
N TYR A 53 1.53 -2.04 0.03
CA TYR A 53 0.23 -2.55 0.44
C TYR A 53 0.32 -4.01 0.90
N CYS A 54 -0.32 -4.27 2.04
CA CYS A 54 -0.16 -5.49 2.81
C CYS A 54 -1.53 -6.11 3.16
N ALA A 55 -1.55 -7.43 3.33
CA ALA A 55 -2.71 -8.15 3.84
C ALA A 55 -2.46 -8.58 5.30
N ARG A 56 -3.50 -8.58 6.14
CA ARG A 56 -3.42 -9.10 7.50
C ARG A 56 -3.01 -10.58 7.44
N SER A 57 -1.95 -10.94 8.17
CA SER A 57 -1.56 -12.34 8.35
C SER A 57 -2.63 -13.10 9.16
N SER A 58 -2.76 -14.41 8.97
CA SER A 58 -3.65 -15.25 9.80
C SER A 58 -3.10 -15.52 11.21
N SER A 59 -1.90 -15.02 11.53
CA SER A 59 -1.28 -15.15 12.84
C SER A 59 -2.05 -14.40 13.94
N PRO A 60 -2.09 -14.91 15.19
CA PRO A 60 -2.59 -14.16 16.35
C PRO A 60 -1.85 -12.84 16.55
N ILE A 61 -0.57 -12.79 16.22
CA ILE A 61 0.24 -11.58 16.26
C ILE A 61 -0.22 -10.63 15.16
N LEU A 62 -0.38 -9.33 15.48
CA LEU A 62 -0.77 -8.30 14.52
C LEU A 62 0.36 -8.02 13.54
N GLN A 63 0.43 -8.83 12.49
CA GLN A 63 1.41 -8.69 11.41
C GLN A 63 0.73 -8.60 10.06
N PHE A 64 1.37 -7.88 9.14
CA PHE A 64 0.87 -7.67 7.79
C PHE A 64 1.88 -8.18 6.77
N LYS A 65 1.44 -9.06 5.88
CA LYS A 65 2.26 -9.61 4.81
C LYS A 65 2.24 -8.70 3.60
N LEU A 66 3.43 -8.34 3.10
CA LEU A 66 3.57 -7.56 1.88
C LEU A 66 2.91 -8.28 0.70
N HIS A 67 2.09 -7.54 -0.04
CA HIS A 67 1.48 -8.01 -1.29
C HIS A 67 2.03 -7.26 -2.51
N GLY A 68 2.45 -6.02 -2.34
CA GLY A 68 3.16 -5.30 -3.39
C GLY A 68 3.81 -4.02 -2.90
N GLU A 69 4.85 -3.67 -3.63
CA GLU A 69 5.66 -2.48 -3.46
C GLU A 69 5.58 -1.67 -4.77
N LEU A 70 5.24 -0.38 -4.67
CA LEU A 70 5.07 0.51 -5.80
C LEU A 70 5.96 1.74 -5.64
N PRO A 71 7.08 1.83 -6.37
CA PRO A 71 7.93 3.02 -6.36
C PRO A 71 7.17 4.25 -6.85
N LEU A 72 7.21 5.35 -6.10
CA LEU A 72 6.42 6.54 -6.42
C LEU A 72 6.88 7.23 -7.71
N LYS A 73 8.17 7.13 -8.05
CA LYS A 73 8.73 7.71 -9.29
C LYS A 73 8.06 7.16 -10.56
N LEU A 74 7.47 5.97 -10.50
CA LEU A 74 6.81 5.32 -11.62
C LEU A 74 5.29 5.34 -11.49
N MET A 75 4.75 6.05 -10.49
CA MET A 75 3.33 6.04 -10.16
C MET A 75 2.60 7.20 -10.83
N THR A 76 1.44 6.91 -11.42
CA THR A 76 0.44 7.90 -11.83
C THR A 76 -0.86 7.58 -11.10
N VAL A 77 -1.55 8.61 -10.61
CA VAL A 77 -2.82 8.47 -9.89
C VAL A 77 -3.88 9.25 -10.65
N GLU A 78 -5.00 8.59 -10.92
CA GLU A 78 -6.16 9.19 -11.56
C GLU A 78 -7.37 8.96 -10.67
N ASP A 79 -8.25 9.96 -10.58
CA ASP A 79 -9.56 9.75 -9.96
C ASP A 79 -10.35 8.74 -10.79
N SER A 80 -11.21 7.96 -10.11
CA SER A 80 -12.07 7.02 -10.82
C SER A 80 -13.00 7.78 -11.78
N ASP A 81 -12.75 7.65 -13.09
CA ASP A 81 -13.53 8.25 -14.17
C ASP A 81 -15.04 8.04 -13.95
N GLU A 82 -15.86 9.01 -14.36
CA GLU A 82 -17.33 9.01 -14.25
C GLU A 82 -17.94 7.71 -14.82
N ARG A 83 -17.22 7.04 -15.72
CA ARG A 83 -17.58 5.74 -16.33
C ARG A 83 -17.60 4.59 -15.34
N THR A 84 -16.71 4.57 -14.36
CA THR A 84 -16.59 3.48 -13.38
C THR A 84 -17.60 3.61 -12.24
N LYS A 85 -18.09 4.84 -11.97
CA LYS A 85 -19.12 5.15 -10.94
C LYS A 85 -18.81 4.61 -9.53
N ILE A 86 -17.56 4.32 -9.21
CA ILE A 86 -17.18 3.84 -7.88
C ILE A 86 -16.87 5.07 -7.03
N PRO A 87 -17.69 5.38 -6.01
CA PRO A 87 -17.49 6.56 -5.19
C PRO A 87 -16.18 6.46 -4.40
N ASN A 88 -15.54 7.61 -4.17
CA ASN A 88 -14.34 7.74 -3.35
C ASN A 88 -13.21 6.77 -3.75
N SER A 89 -13.02 6.56 -5.05
CA SER A 89 -12.00 5.65 -5.56
C SER A 89 -11.01 6.31 -6.50
N ILE A 90 -9.80 5.77 -6.49
CA ILE A 90 -8.69 6.22 -7.33
C ILE A 90 -8.04 5.02 -8.00
N SER A 91 -7.58 5.23 -9.22
CA SER A 91 -6.77 4.28 -9.97
C SER A 91 -5.30 4.66 -9.83
N ILE A 92 -4.51 3.71 -9.38
CA ILE A 92 -3.06 3.82 -9.22
C ILE A 92 -2.42 2.98 -10.32
N TYR A 93 -1.66 3.63 -11.19
CA TYR A 93 -0.92 3.00 -12.27
C TYR A 93 0.56 3.06 -11.98
N THR A 94 1.26 1.94 -12.19
CA THR A 94 2.70 1.87 -12.31
C THR A 94 3.05 1.16 -13.62
N GLY A 95 4.29 1.28 -14.08
CA GLY A 95 4.71 0.68 -15.35
C GLY A 95 4.44 -0.83 -15.49
N THR A 96 4.20 -1.55 -14.38
CA THR A 96 3.91 -3.00 -14.40
C THR A 96 2.60 -3.37 -13.71
N ARG A 97 1.88 -2.45 -13.05
CA ARG A 97 0.70 -2.77 -12.24
C ARG A 97 -0.35 -1.67 -12.34
N SER A 98 -1.61 -2.05 -12.24
CA SER A 98 -2.73 -1.13 -12.02
C SER A 98 -3.55 -1.60 -10.81
N LEU A 99 -3.98 -0.65 -9.98
CA LEU A 99 -4.77 -0.92 -8.79
C LEU A 99 -5.93 0.08 -8.74
N LEU A 100 -7.15 -0.41 -8.60
CA LEU A 100 -8.27 0.43 -8.17
C LEU A 100 -8.43 0.28 -6.66
N VAL A 101 -8.44 1.40 -5.95
CA VAL A 101 -8.61 1.45 -4.49
C VAL A 101 -9.73 2.41 -4.12
N ALA A 102 -10.56 2.02 -3.17
CA ALA A 102 -11.65 2.83 -2.64
C ALA A 102 -11.46 3.10 -1.14
N ALA A 103 -11.90 4.27 -0.69
CA ALA A 103 -11.89 4.71 0.71
C ALA A 103 -13.26 4.54 1.37
#